data_AF-A0A951F396-F1
#
_entry.id   AF-A0A951F396-F1
#
_cell.length_a   1.000
_cell.length_b   1.000
_cell.length_c   1.000
_cell.angle_alpha   90.00
_cell.angle_beta   90.00
_cell.angle_gamma   90.00
#
_symmetry.space_group_name_H-M   'P 1'
#
loop_
_entity.id
_entity.type
_entity.pdbx_description
1 polymer ?
#
loop_
_entity_poly.entity_id
_entity_poly.type
_entity_poly.pdbx_seq_one_letter_code
_entity_poly.pdbx_strand_id
1 'polypeptide(L)'
;MLTGVHLWWYIEDVVKCTATQLRKELFTTLDKAAAGEPLEVTHKGTIFRVVPEQAGSKLSRLTPRKTLLVSPESIADSDPELLAEMEAEWGQDWKEV
;
A
#
# COMPACT_ATOMS: atom_id res chain seq x y z
N MET A 1 1.01 -21.86 2.99
CA MET A 1 0.71 -20.83 1.96
C MET A 1 -0.54 -20.07 2.40
N LEU A 2 -0.36 -19.04 3.22
CA LEU A 2 -1.46 -18.22 3.73
C LEU A 2 -1.63 -17.01 2.79
N THR A 3 -2.80 -16.92 2.18
CA THR A 3 -3.21 -15.83 1.30
C THR A 3 -3.29 -14.52 2.08
N GLY A 4 -2.25 -13.69 1.97
CA GLY A 4 -2.19 -12.34 2.52
C GLY A 4 -3.11 -11.34 1.81
N VAL A 5 -4.41 -11.63 1.73
CA VAL A 5 -5.40 -10.81 0.99
C VAL A 5 -6.40 -10.10 1.93
N HIS A 6 -6.38 -10.35 3.23
CA HIS A 6 -7.45 -9.88 4.12
C HIS A 6 -7.13 -8.66 5.00
N LEU A 7 -5.91 -8.10 4.96
CA LEU A 7 -5.55 -6.93 5.78
C LEU A 7 -5.43 -5.60 5.03
N TRP A 8 -5.76 -5.57 3.73
CA TRP A 8 -5.77 -4.36 2.88
C TRP A 8 -7.17 -3.71 2.78
N TRP A 9 -8.03 -3.85 3.80
CA TRP A 9 -9.40 -3.34 3.73
C TRP A 9 -9.67 -2.11 4.60
N TYR A 10 -8.77 -1.78 5.52
CA TYR A 10 -8.93 -0.64 6.41
C TYR A 10 -7.87 0.41 6.07
N ILE A 11 -8.28 1.66 5.87
CA ILE A 11 -7.44 2.86 5.61
C ILE A 11 -7.18 3.17 4.12
N GLU A 12 -8.18 3.01 3.25
CA GLU A 12 -8.27 3.84 2.04
C GLU A 12 -9.60 4.60 2.11
N ASP A 13 -9.55 5.93 1.97
CA ASP A 13 -10.75 6.75 1.80
C ASP A 13 -11.39 6.38 0.46
N VAL A 14 -12.37 5.48 0.51
CA VAL A 14 -13.10 5.01 -0.67
C VAL A 14 -14.11 6.08 -1.09
N VAL A 15 -14.03 6.53 -2.34
CA VAL A 15 -15.00 7.47 -2.92
C VAL A 15 -16.28 6.69 -3.23
N LYS A 16 -17.39 7.04 -2.56
CA LYS A 16 -18.69 6.39 -2.77
C LYS A 16 -19.59 7.26 -3.63
N CYS A 17 -20.14 6.70 -4.71
CA CYS A 17 -21.08 7.41 -5.56
C CYS A 17 -22.21 6.50 -6.06
N THR A 18 -23.30 7.12 -6.56
CA THR A 18 -24.37 6.39 -7.25
C THR A 18 -24.05 6.30 -8.75
N ALA A 19 -24.65 5.35 -9.46
CA ALA A 19 -24.53 5.30 -10.93
C ALA A 19 -24.94 6.62 -11.62
N THR A 20 -25.90 7.36 -11.06
CA THR A 20 -26.31 8.66 -11.59
C THR A 20 -25.23 9.71 -11.39
N GLN A 21 -24.55 9.70 -10.25
CA GLN A 21 -23.43 10.60 -9.96
C GLN A 21 -22.22 10.27 -10.84
N LEU A 22 -21.88 8.98 -10.97
CA LEU A 22 -20.85 8.51 -11.89
C LEU A 22 -21.11 8.99 -13.32
N ARG A 23 -22.35 8.90 -13.80
CA ARG A 23 -22.71 9.37 -15.15
C ARG A 23 -22.47 10.87 -15.33
N LYS A 24 -22.73 11.68 -14.30
CA LYS A 24 -22.53 13.14 -14.35
C LYS A 24 -21.05 13.54 -14.30
N GLU A 25 -20.24 12.80 -13.54
CA GLU A 25 -18.86 13.15 -13.21
C GLU A 25 -17.88 12.06 -13.66
N LEU A 26 -18.17 11.42 -14.80
CA LEU A 26 -17.50 10.19 -15.25
C LEU A 26 -15.98 10.34 -15.29
N PHE A 27 -15.48 11.35 -15.98
CA PHE A 27 -14.03 11.54 -16.11
C PHE A 27 -13.38 11.96 -14.79
N THR A 28 -14.00 12.88 -14.05
CA THR A 28 -13.47 13.32 -12.75
C THR A 28 -13.36 12.18 -11.73
N THR A 29 -14.32 11.27 -11.72
CA THR A 29 -14.30 10.10 -10.83
C THR A 29 -13.32 9.02 -11.31
N LEU A 30 -13.14 8.85 -12.62
CA LEU A 30 -12.11 7.98 -13.19
C LEU A 30 -10.70 8.51 -12.96
N ASP A 31 -10.48 9.84 -13.04
CA ASP A 31 -9.19 10.46 -12.76
C ASP A 31 -8.76 10.24 -11.31
N LYS A 32 -9.71 10.31 -10.37
CA LYS A 32 -9.48 9.96 -8.96
C LYS A 32 -9.16 8.48 -8.77
N ALA A 33 -9.89 7.59 -9.46
CA ALA A 33 -9.57 6.16 -9.47
C ALA A 33 -8.18 5.88 -10.03
N ALA A 34 -7.81 6.53 -11.13
CA ALA A 34 -6.45 6.49 -11.68
C ALA A 34 -5.42 7.15 -10.75
N ALA A 35 -5.86 8.07 -9.88
CA ALA A 35 -5.02 8.67 -8.85
C ALA A 35 -4.69 7.71 -7.69
N GLY A 36 -5.37 6.57 -7.61
CA GLY A 36 -5.23 5.61 -6.52
C GLY A 36 -6.29 5.77 -5.44
N GLU A 37 -7.34 6.56 -5.67
CA GLU A 37 -8.52 6.62 -4.80
C GLU A 37 -9.56 5.60 -5.30
N PRO A 38 -9.73 4.43 -4.64
CA PRO A 38 -10.69 3.43 -5.09
C PRO A 38 -12.12 4.00 -5.12
N LEU A 39 -12.85 3.72 -6.20
CA LEU A 39 -14.21 4.19 -6.42
C LEU A 39 -15.23 3.06 -6.22
N GLU A 40 -16.23 3.30 -5.39
CA GLU A 40 -17.38 2.41 -5.19
C GLU A 40 -18.66 3.03 -5.76
N VAL A 41 -19.27 2.32 -6.70
CA VAL A 41 -20.47 2.74 -7.40
C VAL A 41 -21.64 1.87 -6.95
N THR A 42 -22.65 2.48 -6.32
CA THR A 42 -23.88 1.78 -5.96
C THR A 42 -24.93 1.95 -7.06
N HIS A 43 -25.46 0.82 -7.54
CA HIS A 43 -26.56 0.79 -8.49
C HIS A 43 -27.55 -0.32 -8.13
N LYS A 44 -28.81 0.06 -7.85
CA LYS A 44 -29.89 -0.88 -7.50
C LYS A 44 -29.50 -1.87 -6.39
N GLY A 45 -28.81 -1.38 -5.35
CA GLY A 45 -28.36 -2.20 -4.22
C GLY A 45 -27.11 -3.06 -4.49
N THR A 46 -26.57 -3.04 -5.71
CA THR A 46 -25.29 -3.70 -6.04
C THR A 46 -24.16 -2.67 -5.98
N ILE A 47 -23.03 -3.06 -5.38
CA ILE A 47 -21.83 -2.22 -5.27
C ILE A 47 -20.81 -2.72 -6.29
N PHE A 48 -20.34 -1.82 -7.13
CA PHE A 48 -19.27 -2.06 -8.10
C PHE A 48 -18.02 -1.30 -7.65
N ARG A 49 -16.87 -1.99 -7.59
CA ARG A 49 -15.59 -1.35 -7.27
C ARG A 49 -14.81 -1.13 -8.57
N VAL A 50 -14.41 0.11 -8.82
CA VAL A 50 -13.61 0.50 -9.98
C VAL A 50 -12.19 0.78 -9.50
N VAL A 51 -11.25 0.02 -10.03
CA VAL A 51 -9.81 0.17 -9.79
C VAL A 51 -9.08 0.14 -11.13
N PRO A 52 -7.99 0.90 -11.30
CA PRO A 52 -7.19 0.83 -12.51
C PRO A 52 -6.50 -0.54 -12.62
N GLU A 53 -6.48 -1.10 -13.83
CA GLU A 53 -5.77 -2.37 -14.12
C GLU A 53 -4.25 -2.20 -13.97
N GLN A 54 -3.72 -1.07 -14.43
CA GLN A 54 -2.33 -0.67 -14.25
C GLN A 54 -2.26 0.46 -13.23
N ALA A 55 -2.27 0.11 -11.95
CA ALA A 55 -2.07 1.09 -10.89
C ALA A 55 -0.60 1.54 -10.90
N GLY A 56 -0.36 2.84 -11.13
CA GLY A 56 0.95 3.43 -10.82
C GLY A 56 1.28 3.25 -9.33
N SER A 57 2.54 2.99 -9.00
CA SER A 57 2.95 2.84 -7.60
C SER A 57 2.59 4.10 -6.80
N LYS A 58 1.98 3.95 -5.61
CA LYS A 58 1.72 5.10 -4.72
C LYS A 58 3.01 5.86 -4.41
N LEU A 59 4.13 5.14 -4.32
CA LEU A 59 5.44 5.70 -4.05
C LEU A 59 6.02 6.47 -5.24
N SER A 60 5.59 6.19 -6.48
CA SER A 60 6.10 6.90 -7.65
C SER A 60 5.66 8.35 -7.72
N ARG A 61 4.66 8.75 -6.92
CA ARG A 61 4.18 10.14 -6.80
C ARG A 61 4.90 10.93 -5.72
N LEU A 62 5.66 10.26 -4.86
CA LEU A 62 6.37 10.93 -3.78
C LEU A 62 7.57 11.67 -4.35
N THR A 63 7.69 12.95 -4.02
CA THR A 63 8.92 13.70 -4.26
C THR A 63 10.04 13.09 -3.42
N PRO A 64 11.14 12.60 -4.04
CA PRO A 64 12.27 12.06 -3.29
C PRO A 64 12.83 13.13 -2.34
N ARG A 65 12.94 12.79 -1.05
CA ARG A 65 13.52 13.68 -0.04
C ARG A 65 14.96 13.31 0.24
N LYS A 66 15.87 14.29 0.22
CA LYS A 66 17.28 14.14 0.60
C LYS A 66 17.43 14.26 2.12
N THR A 67 16.75 13.39 2.87
CA THR A 67 16.75 13.42 4.35
C THR A 67 17.71 12.41 4.97
N LEU A 68 18.25 11.48 4.17
CA LEU A 68 19.22 10.50 4.65
C LEU A 68 20.60 11.15 4.73
N LEU A 69 21.33 10.87 5.82
CA LEU A 69 22.72 11.29 6.02
C LEU A 69 23.70 10.42 5.21
N VAL A 70 23.21 9.30 4.68
CA VAL A 70 23.98 8.27 3.96
C VAL A 70 23.24 7.88 2.67
N SER A 71 23.91 7.18 1.76
CA SER A 71 23.25 6.72 0.51
C SER A 71 22.17 5.69 0.81
N PRO A 72 21.05 5.66 0.07
CA PRO A 72 19.98 4.67 0.28
C PRO A 72 20.48 3.22 0.21
N GLU A 73 21.47 2.94 -0.63
CA GLU A 73 22.06 1.61 -0.78
C GLU A 73 22.77 1.16 0.50
N SER A 74 23.29 2.09 1.30
CA SER A 74 23.97 1.77 2.57
C SER A 74 23.01 1.37 3.71
N ILE A 75 21.70 1.59 3.54
CA ILE A 75 20.66 1.18 4.49
C ILE A 75 19.75 0.08 3.93
N ALA A 76 19.92 -0.29 2.66
CA ALA A 76 19.08 -1.27 2.00
C ALA A 76 19.34 -2.69 2.55
N ASP A 77 20.60 -2.95 2.88
CA ASP A 77 21.04 -4.22 3.44
C ASP A 77 21.26 -4.10 4.95
N SER A 78 21.02 -5.19 5.66
CA SER A 78 21.34 -5.28 7.09
C SER A 78 22.83 -5.48 7.27
N ASP A 79 23.40 -4.89 8.33
CA ASP A 79 24.79 -5.11 8.69
C ASP A 79 24.99 -6.59 9.08
N PRO A 80 25.84 -7.36 8.37
CA PRO A 80 26.01 -8.77 8.62
C PRO A 80 26.66 -9.07 9.97
N GLU A 81 27.49 -8.16 10.50
CA GLU A 81 28.14 -8.33 11.81
C GLU A 81 27.10 -8.15 12.92
N LEU A 82 26.27 -7.11 12.81
CA LEU A 82 25.16 -6.87 13.73
C LEU A 82 24.14 -8.02 13.73
N LEU A 83 23.79 -8.54 12.56
CA LEU A 83 22.88 -9.69 12.45
C LEU A 83 23.45 -10.94 13.13
N ALA A 84 24.74 -11.22 12.93
CA ALA A 84 25.39 -12.38 13.54
C ALA A 84 25.44 -12.27 15.08
N GLU A 85 25.66 -11.07 15.62
CA GLU A 85 25.60 -10.81 17.06
C GLU A 85 24.19 -11.04 17.61
N MET A 86 23.16 -10.48 16.97
CA MET A 86 21.76 -10.67 17.37
C MET A 86 21.34 -12.14 17.33
N GLU A 87 21.70 -12.88 16.29
CA GLU A 87 21.41 -14.32 16.18
C GLU A 87 22.10 -15.14 17.28
N ALA A 88 23.34 -14.79 17.63
CA ALA A 88 24.07 -15.44 18.71
C ALA A 88 23.40 -15.21 20.07
N GLU A 89 22.98 -13.98 20.37
CA GLU A 89 22.26 -13.64 21.60
C GLU A 89 20.89 -14.34 21.69
N TRP A 90 20.10 -14.31 20.61
CA TRP A 90 18.82 -15.04 20.56
C TRP A 90 18.99 -16.54 20.76
N GLY A 91 20.06 -17.13 20.23
CA GLY A 91 20.40 -18.53 20.45
C GLY A 91 20.81 -18.86 21.88
N GLN A 92 21.26 -17.89 22.69
CA GLN A 92 21.48 -18.09 24.13
C GLN A 92 20.18 -18.00 24.90
N ASP A 93 19.35 -17.00 24.61
CA ASP A 93 18.05 -16.78 25.28
C ASP A 93 17.11 -17.99 25.11
N TRP A 94 17.14 -18.63 23.94
CA TRP A 94 16.39 -19.88 23.69
C TRP A 94 16.92 -21.12 24.41
N LYS A 95 18.10 -21.09 25.03
CA LYS A 95 18.59 -22.18 25.90
C LYS A 95 18.12 -22.03 27.33
N GLU A 96 17.66 -20.84 27.71
CA GLU A 96 17.17 -20.51 29.05
C GLU A 96 15.65 -20.75 29.22
N VAL A 97 14.95 -21.13 28.14
CA VAL A 97 13.53 -21.51 28.07
C VAL A 97 13.37 -23.02 27.90
#